data_AF-A0A9W6IRJ9-F1
#
_entry.id   AF-A0A9W6IRJ9-F1
#
_cell.length_a   1.000
_cell.length_b   1.000
_cell.length_c   1.000
_cell.angle_alpha   90.00
_cell.angle_beta   90.00
_cell.angle_gamma   90.00
#
_symmetry.space_group_name_H-M   'P 1'
#
loop_
_entity.id
_entity.type
_entity.pdbx_description
1 polymer ?
#
loop_
_entity_poly.entity_id
_entity_poly.type
_entity_poly.pdbx_seq_one_letter_code
_entity_poly.pdbx_strand_id
1 'polypeptide(L)'
;MIEAVGVNFFDFVNRHRATEARRLLVHSDLSVLEIGLEVGFNSRSTFNAAFKKHVGSSPSAYRAGARNTRLEVAPSTEKPPATTSE
;
A
#
# COMPACT_ATOMS: atom_id res chain seq x y z
N MET A 1 -0.92 6.82 39.00
CA MET A 1 -1.62 6.85 37.70
C MET A 1 -0.54 6.98 36.64
N ILE A 2 -0.17 5.90 35.96
CA ILE A 2 0.77 5.96 34.83
C ILE A 2 -0.10 5.95 33.59
N GLU A 3 -0.39 7.12 33.02
CA GLU A 3 -0.99 7.20 31.70
C GLU A 3 0.08 6.77 30.69
N ALA A 4 -0.01 5.51 30.27
CA ALA A 4 0.97 4.89 29.41
C ALA A 4 1.04 5.61 28.06
N VAL A 5 2.23 6.09 27.73
CA VAL A 5 2.65 6.62 26.42
C VAL A 5 2.70 5.49 25.38
N GLY A 6 1.63 4.69 25.27
CA GLY A 6 1.48 3.64 24.25
C GLY A 6 1.26 4.23 22.86
N VAL A 7 0.89 5.51 22.77
CA VAL A 7 0.61 6.17 21.49
C VAL A 7 1.89 6.38 20.67
N ASN A 8 3.08 6.49 21.26
CA ASN A 8 4.27 6.93 20.49
C ASN A 8 4.98 5.79 19.75
N PHE A 9 5.28 4.66 20.41
CA PHE A 9 6.01 3.56 19.77
C PHE A 9 5.16 2.83 18.72
N PHE A 10 3.91 2.50 19.07
CA PHE A 10 3.01 1.83 18.13
C PHE A 10 2.65 2.72 16.93
N ASP A 11 2.49 4.04 17.12
CA ASP A 11 2.27 4.97 15.99
C ASP A 11 3.49 5.08 15.09
N PHE A 12 4.70 5.11 15.66
CA PHE A 12 5.94 5.09 14.89
C PHE A 12 6.06 3.82 14.03
N VAL A 13 5.84 2.65 14.62
CA VAL A 13 5.87 1.36 13.91
C VAL A 13 4.77 1.30 12.86
N ASN A 14 3.54 1.69 13.20
CA ASN A 14 2.41 1.68 12.26
C ASN A 14 2.62 2.64 11.10
N ARG A 15 3.28 3.79 11.31
CA ARG A 15 3.68 4.70 10.23
C ARG A 15 4.66 4.04 9.27
N HIS A 16 5.68 3.34 9.78
CA HIS A 16 6.61 2.58 8.94
C HIS A 16 5.89 1.48 8.16
N ARG A 17 5.05 0.70 8.81
CA ARG A 17 4.25 -0.35 8.18
C ARG A 17 3.30 0.19 7.11
N ALA A 18 2.67 1.34 7.36
CA ALA A 18 1.79 1.99 6.40
C ALA A 18 2.56 2.48 5.17
N THR A 19 3.79 2.97 5.33
CA THR A 19 4.67 3.33 4.21
C THR A 19 4.98 2.13 3.33
N GLU A 20 5.34 0.99 3.91
CA GLU A 20 5.60 -0.22 3.13
C GLU A 20 4.33 -0.77 2.46
N ALA A 21 3.20 -0.72 3.16
CA ALA A 21 1.91 -1.09 2.59
C ALA A 21 1.55 -0.24 1.36
N ARG A 22 1.87 1.07 1.34
CA ARG A 22 1.67 1.91 0.14
C ARG A 22 2.45 1.38 -1.06
N ARG A 23 3.69 0.96 -0.86
CA ARG A 23 4.54 0.39 -1.92
C ARG A 23 3.92 -0.89 -2.46
N LEU A 24 3.56 -1.82 -1.59
CA LEU A 24 2.93 -3.09 -1.97
C LEU A 24 1.57 -2.88 -2.66
N LEU A 25 0.75 -1.92 -2.21
CA LEU A 25 -0.55 -1.63 -2.82
C LEU A 25 -0.45 -1.19 -4.29
N VAL A 26 0.67 -0.59 -4.68
CA VAL A 26 0.94 -0.08 -6.04
C VAL A 26 1.70 -1.09 -6.89
N HIS A 27 2.64 -1.83 -6.29
CA HIS A 27 3.61 -2.63 -7.04
C HIS A 27 3.39 -4.15 -6.94
N SER A 28 2.40 -4.62 -6.18
CA SER A 28 2.06 -6.04 -6.12
C SER A 28 0.57 -6.29 -6.38
N ASP A 29 0.27 -7.54 -6.73
CA ASP A 29 -1.09 -8.03 -6.92
C ASP A 29 -1.69 -8.67 -5.66
N LEU A 30 -0.95 -8.66 -4.55
CA LEU A 30 -1.44 -9.15 -3.26
C LEU A 30 -2.76 -8.49 -2.89
N SER A 31 -3.68 -9.23 -2.29
CA SER A 31 -4.90 -8.66 -1.74
C SER A 31 -4.58 -7.66 -0.61
N VAL A 32 -5.52 -6.77 -0.33
CA VAL A 32 -5.41 -5.80 0.78
C VAL A 32 -5.20 -6.51 2.11
N LEU A 33 -5.76 -7.71 2.29
CA LEU A 33 -5.56 -8.51 3.49
C LEU A 33 -4.14 -9.07 3.56
N GLU A 34 -3.65 -9.69 2.48
CA GLU A 34 -2.29 -10.24 2.43
C GLU A 34 -1.24 -9.17 2.70
N ILE A 35 -1.40 -7.98 2.13
CA ILE A 35 -0.51 -6.84 2.42
C ILE A 35 -0.54 -6.46 3.90
N GLY A 36 -1.73 -6.42 4.51
CA GLY A 36 -1.87 -6.12 5.93
C GLY A 36 -1.12 -7.13 6.81
N LEU A 37 -1.21 -8.41 6.46
CA LEU A 37 -0.49 -9.49 7.15
C LEU A 37 1.02 -9.39 6.92
N GLU A 38 1.46 -9.15 5.67
CA GLU A 38 2.86 -9.02 5.26
C GLU A 38 3.58 -7.88 6.01
N VAL A 39 2.91 -6.74 6.19
CA VAL A 39 3.50 -5.60 6.93
C VAL A 39 3.32 -5.74 8.45
N GLY A 40 2.83 -6.88 8.95
CA GLY A 40 2.81 -7.23 10.37
C GLY A 40 1.58 -6.80 11.15
N PHE A 41 0.42 -6.60 10.51
CA PHE A 41 -0.86 -6.48 11.20
C PHE A 41 -1.52 -7.84 11.38
N ASN A 42 -2.17 -8.05 12.53
CA ASN A 42 -2.86 -9.31 12.84
C ASN A 42 -4.30 -9.35 12.31
N SER A 43 -4.83 -8.23 11.79
CA SER A 43 -6.20 -8.18 11.27
C SER A 43 -6.40 -7.10 10.21
N ARG A 44 -7.40 -7.32 9.36
CA ARG A 44 -7.85 -6.34 8.34
C ARG A 44 -8.31 -5.02 8.98
N SER A 45 -9.05 -5.09 10.08
CA SER A 45 -9.63 -3.91 10.73
C SER A 45 -8.55 -3.02 11.33
N THR A 46 -7.58 -3.62 12.02
CA THR A 46 -6.43 -2.90 12.59
C THR A 46 -5.57 -2.27 11.50
N PHE A 47 -5.30 -3.02 10.43
CA PHE A 47 -4.57 -2.50 9.27
C PHE A 47 -5.30 -1.32 8.62
N ASN A 48 -6.58 -1.47 8.31
CA ASN A 48 -7.36 -0.43 7.65
C ASN A 48 -7.42 0.86 8.48
N ALA A 49 -7.60 0.75 9.80
CA ALA A 49 -7.63 1.90 10.70
C ALA A 49 -6.28 2.61 10.76
N ALA A 50 -5.18 1.86 10.96
CA ALA A 50 -3.83 2.42 11.01
C ALA A 50 -3.44 3.05 9.66
N PHE A 51 -3.68 2.35 8.55
CA PHE A 51 -3.38 2.85 7.21
C PHE A 51 -4.16 4.13 6.92
N LYS A 52 -5.47 4.17 7.20
CA LYS A 52 -6.27 5.39 7.01
C LYS A 52 -5.79 6.53 7.89
N LYS A 53 -5.41 6.27 9.14
CA LYS A 53 -4.86 7.27 10.06
C LYS A 53 -3.57 7.90 9.52
N HIS A 54 -2.68 7.09 8.93
CA HIS A 54 -1.35 7.55 8.50
C HIS A 54 -1.28 8.02 7.04
N VAL A 55 -2.14 7.50 6.17
CA VAL A 55 -2.12 7.75 4.71
C VAL A 55 -3.29 8.63 4.27
N GLY A 56 -4.36 8.74 5.08
CA GLY A 56 -5.53 9.58 4.82
C GLY A 56 -6.66 8.90 4.03
N SER A 57 -6.40 7.76 3.40
CA SER A 57 -7.39 6.99 2.63
C SER A 57 -7.38 5.51 3.03
N SER A 58 -8.42 4.76 2.65
CA SER A 58 -8.38 3.29 2.83
C SER A 58 -7.37 2.65 1.87
N PRO A 59 -6.81 1.47 2.20
CA PRO A 59 -5.90 0.75 1.31
C PRO A 59 -6.49 0.49 -0.09
N SER A 60 -7.77 0.09 -0.15
CA SER A 60 -8.47 -0.18 -1.41
C SER A 60 -8.62 1.07 -2.26
N ALA A 61 -9.01 2.20 -1.65
CA ALA A 61 -9.13 3.48 -2.33
C ALA A 61 -7.75 3.96 -2.83
N TYR A 62 -6.71 3.79 -2.01
CA TYR A 62 -5.34 4.14 -2.39
C TYR A 62 -4.86 3.35 -3.62
N ARG A 63 -5.08 2.02 -3.64
CA ARG A 63 -4.78 1.17 -4.80
C ARG A 63 -5.56 1.59 -6.05
N ALA A 64 -6.86 1.86 -5.90
CA ALA A 64 -7.70 2.27 -7.02
C ALA A 64 -7.21 3.59 -7.63
N GLY A 65 -6.90 4.59 -6.80
CA GLY A 65 -6.37 5.89 -7.25
C GLY A 65 -5.01 5.78 -7.95
N ALA A 66 -4.11 4.95 -7.43
CA ALA A 66 -2.81 4.70 -8.06
C ALA A 66 -2.94 4.02 -9.44
N ARG A 67 -3.88 3.09 -9.59
CA ARG A 67 -4.18 2.45 -10.87
C ARG A 67 -4.81 3.43 -11.86
N ASN A 68 -5.68 4.33 -11.40
CA ASN A 68 -6.28 5.36 -12.25
C ASN A 68 -5.23 6.36 -12.78
N THR A 69 -4.29 6.78 -11.93
CA THR A 69 -3.19 7.68 -12.33
C THR A 69 -2.26 7.02 -13.37
N ARG A 70 -2.06 5.69 -13.29
CA ARG A 70 -1.26 4.96 -14.29
C ARG A 70 -1.96 4.85 -15.65
N LEU A 71 -3.28 4.96 -15.71
CA LEU A 71 -4.03 4.95 -16.97
C LEU A 71 -3.97 6.31 -17.67
N GLU A 72 -3.84 7.42 -16.93
CA GLU A 72 -3.70 8.77 -17.50
C GLU A 72 -2.26 9.08 -17.94
N VAL A 73 -1.27 8.40 -17.36
CA VAL A 73 0.15 8.47 -17.77
C VAL A 73 0.51 7.21 -18.56
N ALA A 74 -0.18 6.96 -19.67
CA ALA A 74 0.36 6.06 -20.68
C ALA A 74 1.54 6.78 -21.36
N PRO A 75 2.79 6.27 -21.28
CA PRO A 75 3.79 6.67 -22.26
C PRO A 75 3.33 6.10 -23.61
N SER A 76 2.74 6.95 -24.45
CA SER A 76 2.63 6.72 -25.87
C SER A 76 4.03 6.73 -26.48
N THR A 77 4.76 5.62 -26.36
CA THR A 77 5.92 5.14 -27.15
C THR A 77 6.53 4.01 -26.31
N GLU A 78 6.60 2.73 -26.66
CA GLU A 78 6.39 1.93 -27.86
C GLU A 78 6.19 0.48 -27.38
N LYS A 79 5.40 -0.31 -28.10
CA LYS A 79 5.56 -1.77 -28.14
C LYS A 79 5.01 -2.26 -29.49
N PRO A 80 5.55 -3.30 -30.15
CA PRO A 80 6.92 -3.86 -30.25
C PRO A 80 7.36 -3.96 -31.75
N PRO A 81 8.39 -4.74 -32.11
CA PRO A 81 7.99 -6.03 -32.67
C PRO A 81 8.80 -7.23 -32.17
N ALA A 82 8.09 -8.36 -32.16
CA ALA A 82 8.66 -9.68 -32.09
C ALA A 82 9.50 -9.99 -33.34
N THR A 83 10.29 -11.07 -33.22
CA THR A 83 10.84 -11.91 -34.30
C THR A 83 11.85 -11.30 -35.27
N THR A 84 13.09 -11.79 -35.18
CA THR A 84 13.75 -12.45 -36.32
C THR A 84 14.64 -13.56 -35.75
N SER A 85 14.28 -14.80 -36.10
CA SER A 85 15.18 -15.94 -36.13
C SER A 85 16.26 -15.68 -37.17
N GLU A 86 17.52 -15.96 -36.86
CA GLU A 86 18.53 -16.52 -37.76
C GLU A 86 19.66 -17.13 -36.94
#